data_AF-A0A5A7Y3R5-F1
#
_entry.id   AF-A0A5A7Y3R5-F1
#
_cell.length_a   1.000
_cell.length_b   1.000
_cell.length_c   1.000
_cell.angle_alpha   90.00
_cell.angle_beta   90.00
_cell.angle_gamma   90.00
#
_symmetry.space_group_name_H-M   'P 1'
#
loop_
_entity.id
_entity.type
_entity.pdbx_description
1 polymer ?
#
loop_
_entity_poly.entity_id
_entity_poly.type
_entity_poly.pdbx_seq_one_letter_code
_entity_poly.pdbx_strand_id
1 'polypeptide(L)'
;MGPTPPFVLIASPNCCFYRSLDDVVAAYVPDVEIYDAHGSRLTQVGHGLAVTSVEPEELARLLRRWLDHVDASRESTTSWPLWLLVHAGVEHAGYA
;
A
#
# COMPACT_ATOMS: atom_id res chain seq x y z
N MET A 1 14.38 -16.21 6.20
CA MET A 1 12.99 -15.77 5.94
C MET A 1 13.10 -14.43 5.25
N GLY A 2 12.53 -14.28 4.04
CA GLY A 2 12.54 -12.98 3.36
C GLY A 2 11.72 -11.94 4.15
N PRO A 3 11.89 -10.64 3.87
CA PRO A 3 11.04 -9.63 4.47
C PRO A 3 9.57 -9.94 4.13
N THR A 4 8.69 -9.91 5.13
CA THR A 4 7.25 -10.05 4.92
C THR A 4 6.78 -8.89 4.04
N PRO A 5 6.10 -9.15 2.90
CA PRO A 5 5.57 -8.09 2.06
C PRO A 5 4.59 -7.22 2.87
N PRO A 6 4.64 -5.88 2.74
CA PRO A 6 3.78 -4.98 3.49
C PRO A 6 2.32 -5.09 3.05
N PHE A 7 1.42 -4.72 3.96
CA PHE A 7 0.09 -4.24 3.60
C PHE A 7 0.14 -2.72 3.39
N VAL A 8 -0.58 -2.23 2.39
CA VAL A 8 -0.65 -0.83 2.01
C VAL A 8 -2.03 -0.31 2.35
N LEU A 9 -2.12 0.66 3.25
CA LEU A 9 -3.36 1.36 3.57
C LEU A 9 -3.31 2.74 2.91
N ILE A 10 -4.24 2.99 2.00
CA ILE A 10 -4.32 4.20 1.20
C ILE A 10 -5.50 5.03 1.73
N ALA A 11 -5.15 6.14 2.35
CA ALA A 11 -6.07 7.13 2.90
C ALA A 11 -5.73 8.48 2.27
N SER A 12 -6.09 8.66 0.99
CA SER A 12 -5.67 9.79 0.16
C SER A 12 -5.81 11.13 0.92
N PRO A 13 -4.75 11.96 0.98
CA PRO A 13 -3.49 11.85 0.22
C PRO A 13 -2.41 10.99 0.88
N ASN A 14 -2.68 10.31 1.99
CA ASN A 14 -1.69 9.57 2.76
C ASN A 14 -1.63 8.09 2.38
N CYS A 15 -0.47 7.49 2.59
CA CYS A 15 -0.22 6.07 2.41
C CYS A 15 0.56 5.54 3.62
N CYS A 16 0.10 4.44 4.22
CA CYS A 16 0.73 3.80 5.36
C CYS A 16 1.08 2.35 5.02
N PHE A 17 2.19 1.85 5.57
CA PHE A 17 2.69 0.51 5.32
C PHE A 17 2.77 -0.29 6.62
N TYR A 18 2.18 -1.48 6.63
CA TYR A 18 2.08 -2.32 7.82
C TYR A 18 2.70 -3.70 7.58
N ARG A 19 3.30 -4.28 8.62
CA ARG A 19 3.91 -5.62 8.56
C ARG A 19 2.91 -6.74 8.84
N SER A 20 1.80 -6.41 9.49
CA SER A 20 0.79 -7.38 9.90
C SER A 20 -0.60 -6.90 9.51
N LEU A 21 -1.49 -7.86 9.30
CA LEU A 21 -2.89 -7.61 9.01
C LEU A 21 -3.63 -7.07 10.24
N ASP A 22 -3.23 -7.51 11.43
CA ASP A 22 -3.81 -7.04 12.70
C ASP A 22 -3.61 -5.54 12.89
N ASP A 23 -2.41 -5.02 12.56
CA ASP A 23 -2.11 -3.58 12.65
C ASP A 23 -2.97 -2.78 11.66
N VAL A 24 -3.18 -3.31 10.45
CA VAL A 24 -4.04 -2.68 9.43
C VAL A 24 -5.48 -2.60 9.91
N VAL A 25 -6.00 -3.69 10.48
CA VAL A 25 -7.38 -3.75 10.99
C VAL A 25 -7.55 -2.82 12.18
N ALA A 26 -6.56 -2.71 13.06
CA ALA A 26 -6.57 -1.77 14.18
C ALA A 26 -6.52 -0.29 13.72
N ALA A 27 -5.84 -0.01 12.61
CA ALA A 27 -5.72 1.32 12.01
C ALA A 27 -6.82 1.63 10.99
N TYR A 28 -7.71 0.69 10.68
CA TYR A 28 -8.75 0.87 9.67
C TYR A 28 -9.72 1.98 10.09
N VAL A 29 -9.92 2.93 9.18
CA VAL A 29 -10.95 3.97 9.29
C VAL A 29 -11.87 3.88 8.06
N PRO A 30 -13.14 4.33 8.16
CA PRO A 30 -14.01 4.41 7.00
C PRO A 30 -13.35 5.16 5.84
N ASP A 31 -13.65 4.76 4.61
CA ASP A 31 -13.16 5.37 3.35
C ASP A 31 -11.67 5.14 3.01
N VAL A 32 -10.98 4.20 3.68
CA VAL A 32 -9.62 3.79 3.28
C VAL A 32 -9.63 2.53 2.42
N GLU A 33 -8.67 2.46 1.50
CA GLU A 33 -8.44 1.28 0.67
C GLU A 33 -7.26 0.50 1.22
N ILE A 34 -7.43 -0.81 1.39
CA ILE A 34 -6.35 -1.71 1.82
C ILE A 34 -5.92 -2.55 0.64
N TYR A 35 -4.62 -2.68 0.44
CA TYR A 35 -4.02 -3.59 -0.53
C TYR A 35 -2.95 -4.45 0.13
N ASP A 36 -2.73 -5.66 -0.39
CA ASP A 36 -1.45 -6.35 -0.18
C ASP A 36 -0.36 -5.79 -1.11
N ALA A 37 0.91 -6.14 -0.86
CA ALA A 37 2.02 -5.72 -1.73
C ALA A 37 1.96 -6.24 -3.18
N HIS A 38 1.06 -7.19 -3.46
CA HIS A 38 0.87 -7.78 -4.78
C HIS A 38 -0.24 -7.09 -5.57
N GLY A 39 -0.98 -6.16 -4.97
CA GLY A 39 -2.09 -5.44 -5.61
C GLY A 39 -3.45 -6.07 -5.38
N SER A 40 -3.59 -7.05 -4.49
CA SER A 40 -4.91 -7.54 -4.08
C SER A 40 -5.58 -6.51 -3.19
N ARG A 41 -6.76 -6.04 -3.59
CA ARG A 41 -7.59 -5.16 -2.77
C ARG A 41 -8.27 -5.99 -1.68
N LEU A 42 -8.18 -5.49 -0.46
CA LEU A 42 -8.70 -6.13 0.73
C LEU A 42 -9.84 -5.28 1.31
N THR A 43 -10.90 -5.95 1.78
CA THR A 43 -11.97 -5.32 2.55
C THR A 43 -12.12 -6.00 3.90
N GLN A 44 -12.54 -5.25 4.90
CA GLN A 44 -12.84 -5.82 6.21
C GLN A 44 -14.11 -6.67 6.16
N VAL A 45 -14.01 -7.91 6.61
CA VAL A 45 -15.14 -8.83 6.78
C VAL A 45 -15.12 -9.44 8.17
N GLY A 46 -16.10 -9.07 9.01
CA GLY A 46 -16.17 -9.51 10.40
C GLY A 46 -14.86 -9.22 11.16
N HIS A 47 -14.13 -10.26 11.54
CA HIS A 47 -12.87 -10.18 12.30
C HIS A 47 -11.60 -10.30 11.43
N GLY A 48 -11.68 -10.15 10.10
CA GLY A 48 -10.51 -10.26 9.23
C GLY A 48 -10.64 -9.43 7.95
N LEU A 49 -9.72 -9.66 7.01
CA LEU A 49 -9.77 -9.11 5.66
C LEU A 49 -10.06 -10.20 4.63
N ALA A 50 -10.83 -9.87 3.61
CA ALA A 50 -11.04 -10.70 2.43
C ALA A 50 -10.59 -9.97 1.17
N VAL A 51 -10.00 -10.72 0.24
CA VAL A 51 -9.67 -10.23 -1.10
C VAL A 51 -10.97 -9.96 -1.85
N THR A 52 -11.15 -8.74 -2.34
CA THR A 52 -12.30 -8.35 -3.16
C THR A 52 -11.98 -8.32 -4.65
N SER A 53 -10.77 -7.91 -5.00
CA SER A 53 -10.26 -7.90 -6.38
C SER A 53 -8.73 -7.95 -6.40
N VAL A 54 -8.15 -8.22 -7.57
CA VAL A 54 -6.70 -8.20 -7.79
C VAL A 54 -6.42 -7.15 -8.86
N GLU A 55 -5.87 -6.00 -8.44
CA GLU A 55 -5.73 -4.78 -9.24
C GLU A 55 -4.32 -4.17 -9.07
N PRO A 56 -3.25 -4.87 -9.50
CA PRO A 56 -1.88 -4.40 -9.32
C PRO A 56 -1.58 -3.09 -10.03
N GLU A 57 -2.19 -2.83 -11.20
CA GLU A 57 -2.05 -1.55 -11.90
C GLU A 57 -2.71 -0.39 -11.13
N GLU A 58 -3.81 -0.64 -10.41
CA GLU A 58 -4.46 0.37 -9.58
C GLU A 58 -3.56 0.75 -8.40
N LEU A 59 -3.06 -0.23 -7.66
CA LEU A 59 -2.13 0.00 -6.56
C LEU A 59 -0.88 0.74 -7.06
N ALA A 60 -0.31 0.33 -8.19
CA ALA A 60 0.84 1.02 -8.78
C ALA A 60 0.52 2.49 -9.11
N ARG A 61 -0.67 2.77 -9.66
CA ARG A 61 -1.10 4.14 -9.97
C ARG A 61 -1.25 4.99 -8.71
N LEU A 62 -1.84 4.44 -7.65
CA LEU A 62 -2.02 5.14 -6.37
C LEU A 62 -0.67 5.43 -5.70
N LEU A 63 0.23 4.44 -5.66
CA LEU A 63 1.58 4.63 -5.10
C LEU A 63 2.38 5.67 -5.86
N ARG A 64 2.30 5.71 -7.19
CA ARG A 64 2.96 6.75 -7.99
C ARG A 64 2.44 8.14 -7.66
N ARG A 65 1.12 8.31 -7.65
CA ARG A 65 0.51 9.60 -7.27
C ARG A 65 0.94 10.05 -5.88
N TRP A 66 1.00 9.11 -4.93
CA TRP A 66 1.45 9.41 -3.58
C TRP A 66 2.94 9.76 -3.53
N LEU A 67 3.82 8.97 -4.14
CA LEU A 67 5.27 9.24 -4.21
C LEU A 67 5.57 10.58 -4.88
N ASP A 68 4.85 10.92 -5.95
CA ASP A 68 4.95 12.23 -6.61
C ASP A 68 4.46 13.35 -5.69
N HIS A 69 3.39 13.12 -4.91
CA HIS A 69 2.84 14.10 -3.96
C HIS A 69 3.79 14.41 -2.81
N VAL A 70 4.50 13.39 -2.29
CA VAL A 70 5.46 13.55 -1.18
C VAL A 70 6.89 13.90 -1.64
N ASP A 71 7.09 14.13 -2.95
CA ASP A 71 8.39 14.38 -3.57
C ASP A 71 9.45 13.32 -3.19
N ALA A 72 9.01 12.06 -3.11
CA ALA A 72 9.84 10.94 -2.66
C ALA A 72 10.85 10.48 -3.72
N SER A 73 10.71 10.88 -4.98
CA SER A 73 11.62 10.48 -6.06
C SER A 73 12.00 11.64 -6.96
N ARG A 74 13.31 11.80 -7.20
CA ARG A 74 13.87 12.73 -8.19
C ARG A 74 13.70 12.28 -9.64
N GLU A 75 13.44 10.99 -9.83
CA GLU A 75 13.26 10.35 -11.12
C GLU A 75 11.80 9.97 -11.33
N SER A 76 11.37 9.85 -12.60
CA SER A 76 10.00 9.45 -12.89
C SER A 76 9.74 8.00 -12.48
N THR A 77 8.71 7.77 -11.68
CA THR A 77 8.24 6.44 -11.25
C THR A 77 7.40 5.73 -12.32
N THR A 78 7.19 6.33 -13.49
CA THR A 78 6.27 5.87 -14.55
C THR A 78 6.60 4.48 -15.12
N SER A 79 7.85 4.05 -15.07
CA SER A 79 8.28 2.73 -15.55
C SER A 79 8.48 1.72 -14.43
N TRP A 80 8.32 2.13 -13.16
CA TRP A 80 8.68 1.28 -12.04
C TRP A 80 7.66 0.15 -11.86
N PRO A 81 8.12 -1.10 -11.63
CA PRO A 81 7.25 -2.20 -11.28
C PRO A 81 6.66 -2.00 -9.87
N LEU A 82 5.51 -2.64 -9.58
CA LEU A 82 4.79 -2.47 -8.31
C LEU A 82 5.66 -2.72 -7.08
N TRP A 83 6.46 -3.79 -7.06
CA TRP A 83 7.31 -4.10 -5.92
C TRP A 83 8.32 -2.99 -5.61
N LEU A 84 8.80 -2.26 -6.62
CA LEU A 84 9.74 -1.16 -6.44
C LEU A 84 9.02 0.10 -5.91
N LEU A 85 7.79 0.34 -6.34
CA LEU A 85 6.94 1.40 -5.80
C LEU A 85 6.63 1.16 -4.32
N VAL A 86 6.28 -0.08 -3.97
CA VAL A 86 6.05 -0.49 -2.58
C VAL A 86 7.33 -0.34 -1.76
N HIS A 87 8.47 -0.79 -2.28
CA HIS A 87 9.76 -0.64 -1.60
C HIS A 87 10.11 0.83 -1.33
N ALA A 88 10.03 1.68 -2.35
CA ALA A 88 10.29 3.10 -2.22
C ALA A 88 9.35 3.77 -1.23
N GLY A 89 8.08 3.36 -1.20
CA GLY A 89 7.14 3.88 -0.23
C GLY A 89 7.46 3.49 1.21
N VAL A 90 7.84 2.23 1.43
CA VAL A 90 8.34 1.77 2.74
C VAL A 90 9.63 2.49 3.13
N GLU A 91 10.57 2.72 2.21
CA GLU A 91 11.80 3.47 2.49
C GLU A 91 11.53 4.93 2.88
N HIS A 92 10.55 5.56 2.24
CA HIS A 92 10.20 6.95 2.50
C HIS A 92 9.39 7.13 3.79
N ALA A 93 8.29 6.38 3.95
CA ALA A 93 7.36 6.54 5.07
C ALA A 93 7.74 5.70 6.30
N GLY A 94 8.53 4.64 6.13
CA GLY A 94 8.73 3.62 7.15
C GLY A 94 7.53 2.67 7.27
N TYR A 95 7.66 1.72 8.21
CA TYR A 95 6.53 0.93 8.68
C TYR A 95 5.88 1.66 9.85
N ALA A 96 4.54 1.71 9.83
CA ALA A 96 3.74 2.17 10.95
C ALA A 96 3.67 1.10 12.06
#